data_AF-B7LQG8-F1
#
_entry.id   AF-B7LQG8-F1
#
_cell.length_a   1.000
_cell.length_b   1.000
_cell.length_c   1.000
_cell.angle_alpha   90.00
_cell.angle_beta   90.00
_cell.angle_gamma   90.00
#
_symmetry.space_group_name_H-M   'P 1'
#
loop_
_entity.id
_entity.type
_entity.pdbx_description
1 polymer ?
#
loop_
_entity_poly.entity_id
_entity_poly.type
_entity_poly.pdbx_seq_one_letter_code
_entity_poly.pdbx_strand_id
1 'polypeptide(L)'
;MSNWLQMALLLFNEDITMKKAISILLGGLLLMPVISNAAETQKAADNQKPVNSWTCEDFLALDATFQPTAVGFAEALNKKDKPEDAVMDVQGIETVTPAIVQACTQDKKASFKEKAQGEWAKIKKDL
;
A
#
# COMPACT_ATOMS: atom_id res chain seq x y z
N MET A 1 11.65 36.23 -51.81
CA MET A 1 10.88 35.17 -51.12
C MET A 1 9.41 35.56 -51.24
N SER A 2 8.62 34.71 -51.89
CA SER A 2 7.28 35.02 -52.42
C SER A 2 6.23 35.14 -51.31
N ASN A 3 5.37 36.16 -51.35
CA ASN A 3 4.30 36.40 -50.36
C ASN A 3 3.29 35.22 -50.25
N TRP A 4 3.26 34.35 -51.26
CA TRP A 4 2.52 33.08 -51.25
C TRP A 4 3.07 32.05 -50.24
N LEU A 5 4.38 32.03 -49.98
CA LEU A 5 4.96 31.17 -48.94
C LEU A 5 4.61 31.67 -47.53
N GLN A 6 4.46 32.99 -47.34
CA GLN A 6 4.12 33.57 -46.03
C GLN A 6 2.67 33.24 -45.62
N MET A 7 1.73 33.23 -46.58
CA MET A 7 0.32 32.92 -46.33
C MET A 7 0.08 31.42 -46.12
N ALA A 8 0.86 30.57 -46.79
CA ALA A 8 0.90 29.13 -46.50
C ALA A 8 1.41 28.87 -45.07
N LEU A 9 2.45 29.57 -44.62
CA LEU A 9 3.00 29.41 -43.26
C LEU A 9 1.98 29.71 -42.15
N LEU A 10 1.09 30.70 -42.36
CA LEU A 10 0.06 31.09 -41.38
C LEU A 10 -1.07 30.04 -41.27
N LEU A 11 -1.52 29.48 -42.40
CA LEU A 11 -2.53 28.41 -42.42
C LEU A 11 -1.99 27.09 -41.84
N PHE A 12 -0.70 26.79 -42.04
CA PHE A 12 -0.03 25.68 -41.36
C PHE A 12 0.12 25.91 -39.84
N ASN A 13 0.21 27.16 -39.37
CA ASN A 13 0.41 27.48 -37.95
C ASN A 13 -0.85 27.24 -37.09
N GLU A 14 -2.05 27.48 -37.62
CA GLU A 14 -3.32 27.17 -36.94
C GLU A 14 -3.60 25.65 -36.88
N ASP A 15 -3.31 24.90 -37.95
CA ASP A 15 -3.47 23.43 -38.01
C ASP A 15 -2.47 22.69 -37.09
N ILE A 16 -1.24 23.21 -36.98
CA ILE A 16 -0.20 22.68 -36.09
C ILE A 16 -0.58 22.87 -34.61
N THR A 17 -1.28 23.94 -34.25
CA THR A 17 -1.65 24.22 -32.86
C THR A 17 -2.72 23.24 -32.35
N MET A 18 -3.67 22.83 -33.18
CA MET A 18 -4.71 21.85 -32.82
C MET A 18 -4.20 20.39 -32.86
N LYS A 19 -3.27 20.05 -33.78
CA LYS A 19 -2.62 18.72 -33.81
C LYS A 19 -1.65 18.51 -32.64
N LYS A 20 -0.93 19.55 -32.21
CA LYS A 20 -0.04 19.48 -31.02
C LYS A 20 -0.81 19.31 -29.71
N ALA A 21 -2.00 19.90 -29.59
CA ALA A 21 -2.88 19.67 -28.43
C ALA A 21 -3.31 18.19 -28.29
N ILE A 22 -3.47 17.48 -29.41
CA ILE A 22 -3.83 16.06 -29.42
C ILE A 22 -2.61 15.17 -29.14
N SER A 23 -1.42 15.52 -29.64
CA SER A 23 -0.19 14.74 -29.39
C SER A 23 0.35 14.89 -27.96
N ILE A 24 0.07 16.01 -27.28
CA ILE A 24 0.43 16.20 -25.85
C ILE A 24 -0.39 15.28 -24.92
N LEU A 25 -1.59 14.82 -25.35
CA LEU A 25 -2.41 13.88 -24.57
C LEU A 25 -1.95 12.41 -24.67
N LEU A 26 -1.07 12.05 -25.62
CA LEU A 26 -0.62 10.65 -25.82
C LEU A 26 0.89 10.40 -25.67
N GLY A 27 1.74 11.42 -25.48
CA GLY A 27 3.19 11.24 -25.66
C GLY A 27 4.16 11.90 -24.69
N GLY A 28 3.73 12.62 -23.64
CA GLY A 28 4.70 13.34 -22.81
C GLY A 28 4.23 13.71 -21.42
N LEU A 29 4.43 12.81 -20.46
CA LEU A 29 4.63 13.21 -19.07
C LEU A 29 5.59 12.25 -18.35
N LEU A 30 6.88 12.44 -18.60
CA LEU A 30 7.93 12.20 -17.61
C LEU A 30 8.77 13.47 -17.55
N LEU A 31 8.47 14.33 -16.57
CA LEU A 31 9.37 15.02 -15.64
C LEU A 31 8.49 15.69 -14.56
N MET A 32 8.71 15.28 -13.31
CA MET A 32 7.79 15.28 -12.17
C MET A 32 7.45 16.67 -11.61
N PRO A 33 6.22 16.88 -11.12
CA PRO A 33 5.98 17.20 -9.71
C PRO A 33 5.87 15.88 -8.93
N VAL A 34 6.48 15.82 -7.75
CA VAL A 34 6.20 14.76 -6.77
C VAL A 34 4.69 14.74 -6.56
N ILE A 35 4.01 13.81 -7.23
CA ILE A 35 2.61 13.52 -6.98
C ILE A 35 2.63 12.86 -5.60
N SER A 36 2.26 13.64 -4.59
CA SER A 36 1.67 13.08 -3.39
C SER A 36 0.69 12.01 -3.84
N ASN A 37 0.94 10.76 -3.43
CA ASN A 37 -0.02 9.67 -3.57
C ASN A 37 -1.21 9.98 -2.65
N ALA A 38 -2.02 10.98 -3.00
CA ALA A 38 -3.34 11.21 -2.45
C ALA A 38 -4.36 10.67 -3.46
N ALA A 39 -4.14 9.43 -3.89
CA ALA A 39 -5.16 8.57 -4.48
C ALA A 39 -4.99 7.13 -3.95
N GLU A 40 -4.60 7.01 -2.69
CA GLU A 40 -5.14 5.98 -1.81
C GLU A 40 -5.84 6.76 -0.70
N THR A 41 -6.99 7.37 -1.03
CA THR A 41 -7.99 7.59 0.01
C THR A 41 -8.31 6.19 0.51
N GLN A 42 -7.61 5.86 1.59
CA GLN A 42 -7.83 4.79 2.52
C GLN A 42 -9.17 4.10 2.26
N LYS A 43 -9.11 3.01 1.49
CA LYS A 43 -9.75 1.81 2.03
C LYS A 43 -8.86 1.36 3.19
N ALA A 44 -8.85 2.15 4.29
CA ALA A 44 -8.93 1.51 5.58
C ALA A 44 -10.17 0.65 5.39
N ALA A 45 -9.92 -0.64 5.12
CA ALA A 45 -10.98 -1.54 4.77
C ALA A 45 -12.06 -1.31 5.83
N ASP A 46 -13.31 -1.20 5.39
CA ASP A 46 -14.46 -1.37 6.27
C ASP A 46 -14.46 -2.85 6.74
N ASN A 47 -13.35 -3.25 7.36
CA ASN A 47 -13.07 -4.55 7.91
C ASN A 47 -13.62 -4.48 9.33
N GLN A 48 -14.95 -4.39 9.41
CA GLN A 48 -15.72 -4.71 10.62
C GLN A 48 -15.49 -6.17 11.04
N LYS A 49 -14.84 -6.95 10.18
CA LYS A 49 -14.37 -8.30 10.45
C LYS A 49 -13.45 -8.28 11.68
N PRO A 50 -13.74 -9.09 12.72
CA PRO A 50 -12.82 -9.26 13.84
C PRO A 50 -11.45 -9.75 13.36
N VAL A 51 -10.37 -9.27 13.98
CA VAL A 51 -8.97 -9.63 13.63
C VAL A 51 -8.77 -11.15 13.58
N ASN A 52 -9.42 -11.92 14.46
CA ASN A 52 -9.37 -13.39 14.47
C ASN A 52 -9.92 -14.06 13.21
N SER A 53 -10.66 -13.34 12.38
CA SER A 53 -11.24 -13.85 11.15
C SER A 53 -10.47 -13.38 9.91
N TRP A 54 -9.49 -12.47 10.06
CA TRP A 54 -8.75 -11.89 8.93
C TRP A 54 -7.96 -12.94 8.14
N THR A 55 -7.94 -12.77 6.82
CA THR A 55 -6.93 -13.40 5.96
C THR A 55 -5.66 -12.54 5.92
N CYS A 56 -4.59 -13.10 5.37
CA CYS A 56 -3.38 -12.35 5.05
C CYS A 56 -3.64 -11.19 4.07
N GLU A 57 -4.62 -11.32 3.16
CA GLU A 57 -5.06 -10.22 2.30
C GLU A 57 -5.68 -9.07 3.10
N ASP A 58 -6.53 -9.38 4.09
CA ASP A 58 -7.13 -8.37 4.98
C ASP A 58 -6.03 -7.60 5.76
N PHE A 59 -4.99 -8.30 6.21
CA PHE A 59 -3.85 -7.69 6.90
C PHE A 59 -2.98 -6.83 5.97
N LEU A 60 -2.66 -7.34 4.76
CA LEU A 60 -1.82 -6.62 3.80
C LEU A 60 -2.50 -5.38 3.20
N ALA A 61 -3.83 -5.31 3.28
CA ALA A 61 -4.60 -4.12 2.88
C ALA A 61 -4.50 -2.96 3.89
N LEU A 62 -3.95 -3.20 5.09
CA LEU A 62 -3.65 -2.11 6.03
C LEU A 62 -2.50 -1.25 5.53
N ASP A 63 -2.57 0.04 5.85
CA ASP A 63 -1.38 0.89 5.80
C ASP A 63 -0.26 0.27 6.65
N ALA A 64 0.96 0.31 6.13
CA ALA A 64 2.13 -0.25 6.79
C ALA A 64 2.31 0.28 8.22
N THR A 65 1.91 1.52 8.52
CA THR A 65 2.01 2.09 9.88
C THR A 65 1.03 1.46 10.87
N PHE A 66 -0.04 0.82 10.40
CA PHE A 66 -1.02 0.12 11.25
C PHE A 66 -0.81 -1.39 11.34
N GLN A 67 0.09 -1.97 10.52
CA GLN A 67 0.41 -3.39 10.58
C GLN A 67 0.98 -3.83 11.93
N PRO A 68 1.93 -3.10 12.57
CA PRO A 68 2.39 -3.43 13.92
C PRO A 68 1.25 -3.46 14.95
N THR A 69 0.30 -2.53 14.82
CA THR A 69 -0.88 -2.48 15.69
C THR A 69 -1.76 -3.72 15.51
N ALA A 70 -2.04 -4.15 14.28
CA ALA A 70 -2.79 -5.37 14.01
C ALA A 70 -2.08 -6.63 14.53
N VAL A 71 -0.76 -6.68 14.41
CA VAL A 71 0.09 -7.74 14.97
C VAL A 71 0.00 -7.77 16.50
N GLY A 72 0.06 -6.62 17.16
CA GLY A 72 -0.15 -6.50 18.60
C GLY A 72 -1.54 -6.99 19.04
N PHE A 73 -2.60 -6.65 18.30
CA PHE A 73 -3.95 -7.18 18.55
C PHE A 73 -3.99 -8.71 18.39
N ALA A 74 -3.37 -9.27 17.35
CA ALA A 74 -3.29 -10.71 17.16
C ALA A 74 -2.55 -11.41 18.30
N GLU A 75 -1.47 -10.81 18.82
CA GLU A 75 -0.75 -11.34 19.98
C GLU A 75 -1.62 -11.30 21.24
N ALA A 76 -2.24 -10.15 21.53
CA ALA A 76 -3.08 -9.96 22.71
C ALA A 76 -4.27 -10.93 22.72
N LEU A 77 -4.95 -11.12 21.58
CA LEU A 77 -6.06 -12.06 21.44
C LEU A 77 -5.65 -13.54 21.62
N ASN A 78 -4.35 -13.85 21.53
CA ASN A 78 -3.83 -15.18 21.80
C ASN A 78 -3.49 -15.42 23.28
N LYS A 79 -3.22 -14.37 24.04
CA LYS A 79 -3.06 -14.46 25.49
C LYS A 79 -4.47 -14.54 26.11
N LYS A 80 -4.80 -15.67 26.75
CA LYS A 80 -6.14 -15.93 27.32
C LYS A 80 -6.37 -15.22 28.67
N ASP A 81 -5.39 -14.43 29.12
CA ASP A 81 -5.41 -13.77 30.42
C ASP A 81 -6.09 -12.41 30.36
N LYS A 82 -6.27 -11.82 31.54
CA LYS A 82 -6.83 -10.49 31.72
C LYS A 82 -5.99 -9.43 30.99
N PRO A 83 -6.57 -8.57 30.15
CA PRO A 83 -5.84 -7.59 29.36
C PRO A 83 -5.07 -6.56 30.22
N GLU A 84 -5.51 -6.33 31.47
CA GLU A 84 -4.85 -5.42 32.41
C GLU A 84 -3.42 -5.85 32.82
N ASP A 85 -3.10 -7.14 32.73
CA ASP A 85 -1.77 -7.68 33.06
C ASP A 85 -0.90 -7.92 31.82
N ALA A 86 -1.43 -7.66 30.63
CA ALA A 86 -0.73 -7.90 29.37
C ALA A 86 0.31 -6.82 29.10
N VAL A 87 1.59 -7.21 29.11
CA VAL A 87 2.68 -6.34 28.64
C VAL A 87 2.73 -6.36 27.11
N MET A 88 2.71 -5.18 26.51
CA MET A 88 2.92 -5.00 25.07
C MET A 88 4.40 -5.19 24.73
N ASP A 89 4.71 -6.26 24.01
CA ASP A 89 6.07 -6.59 23.58
C ASP A 89 6.45 -5.80 22.32
N VAL A 90 6.77 -4.50 22.50
CA VAL A 90 7.08 -3.59 21.39
C VAL A 90 8.20 -4.14 20.50
N GLN A 91 9.29 -4.62 21.12
CA GLN A 91 10.44 -5.16 20.38
C GLN A 91 10.06 -6.43 19.61
N GLY A 92 9.30 -7.34 20.22
CA GLY A 92 8.77 -8.52 19.57
C GLY A 92 7.88 -8.17 18.38
N ILE A 93 6.96 -7.21 18.54
CA ILE A 93 6.07 -6.70 17.49
C ILE A 93 6.88 -6.12 16.31
N GLU A 94 7.84 -5.24 16.59
CA GLU A 94 8.67 -4.61 15.56
C GLU A 94 9.49 -5.65 14.78
N THR A 95 9.99 -6.67 15.47
CA THR A 95 10.81 -7.74 14.87
C THR A 95 9.95 -8.69 14.03
N VAL A 96 8.77 -9.09 14.51
CA VAL A 96 7.92 -10.09 13.86
C VAL A 96 7.08 -9.53 12.72
N THR A 97 6.70 -8.26 12.79
CA THR A 97 5.84 -7.63 11.77
C THR A 97 6.37 -7.82 10.33
N PRO A 98 7.65 -7.53 10.00
CA PRO A 98 8.16 -7.75 8.64
C PRO A 98 8.15 -9.22 8.23
N ALA A 99 8.39 -10.16 9.16
CA ALA A 99 8.30 -11.60 8.88
C ALA A 99 6.87 -12.02 8.55
N ILE A 100 5.87 -11.49 9.27
CA ILE A 100 4.45 -11.75 8.99
C ILE A 100 4.05 -11.15 7.63
N VAL A 101 4.46 -9.92 7.33
CA VAL A 101 4.23 -9.30 6.01
C VAL A 101 4.77 -10.16 4.89
N GLN A 102 6.01 -10.66 5.04
CA GLN A 102 6.61 -11.57 4.07
C GLN A 102 5.81 -12.87 3.94
N ALA A 103 5.48 -13.51 5.06
CA ALA A 103 4.73 -14.77 5.06
C ALA A 103 3.32 -14.62 4.47
N CYS A 104 2.65 -13.50 4.73
CA CYS A 104 1.34 -13.17 4.17
C CYS A 104 1.41 -12.78 2.69
N THR A 105 2.51 -12.18 2.24
CA THR A 105 2.71 -11.88 0.81
C THR A 105 2.83 -13.16 -0.01
N GLN A 106 3.43 -14.21 0.56
CA GLN A 106 3.56 -15.53 -0.08
C GLN A 106 2.24 -16.30 -0.16
N ASP A 107 1.33 -16.08 0.80
CA ASP A 107 0.04 -16.75 0.86
C ASP A 107 -1.06 -15.82 1.37
N LYS A 108 -1.64 -15.05 0.44
CA LYS A 108 -2.66 -14.03 0.74
C LYS A 108 -3.96 -14.61 1.31
N LYS A 109 -4.26 -15.88 1.03
CA LYS A 109 -5.52 -16.53 1.44
C LYS A 109 -5.43 -17.21 2.81
N ALA A 110 -4.22 -17.36 3.35
CA ALA A 110 -4.02 -17.93 4.67
C ALA A 110 -4.69 -17.10 5.78
N SER A 111 -4.95 -17.74 6.92
CA SER A 111 -5.37 -17.08 8.14
C SER A 111 -4.25 -16.17 8.67
N PHE A 112 -4.56 -14.89 8.87
CA PHE A 112 -3.61 -13.93 9.45
C PHE A 112 -3.19 -14.38 10.85
N LYS A 113 -4.15 -14.83 11.67
CA LYS A 113 -3.90 -15.31 13.03
C LYS A 113 -2.88 -16.45 13.06
N GLU A 114 -3.06 -17.45 12.21
CA GLU A 114 -2.18 -18.63 12.18
C GLU A 114 -0.77 -18.27 11.71
N LYS A 115 -0.66 -17.39 10.69
CA LYS A 115 0.63 -16.87 10.24
C LYS A 115 1.32 -16.04 11.33
N ALA A 116 0.59 -15.13 11.97
CA ALA A 116 1.12 -14.31 13.06
C ALA A 116 1.63 -15.18 14.21
N GLN A 117 0.85 -16.17 14.65
CA GLN A 117 1.27 -17.14 15.67
C GLN A 117 2.51 -17.93 15.25
N GLY A 118 2.54 -18.41 14.00
CA GLY A 118 3.63 -19.20 13.46
C GLY A 118 4.94 -18.43 13.40
N GLU A 119 4.93 -17.20 12.90
CA GLU A 119 6.13 -16.36 12.85
C GLU A 119 6.58 -15.95 14.27
N TRP A 120 5.64 -15.62 15.15
CA TRP A 120 5.96 -15.29 16.54
C TRP A 120 6.64 -16.45 17.27
N ALA A 121 6.15 -17.67 17.05
CA ALA A 121 6.73 -18.88 17.65
C ALA A 121 8.15 -19.20 17.16
N LYS A 122 8.57 -18.65 16.02
CA LYS A 122 9.97 -18.76 15.56
C LYS A 122 10.86 -17.81 16.34
N ILE A 123 10.45 -16.55 16.48
CA ILE A 123 11.29 -15.50 17.08
C ILE A 123 11.35 -15.62 18.60
N LYS A 124 10.29 -16.10 19.27
CA LYS A 124 10.33 -16.43 20.70
C LYS A 124 11.31 -17.56 21.07
N LYS A 125 11.82 -18.31 20.09
CA LYS A 125 12.91 -19.27 20.34
C LYS A 125 14.29 -18.61 20.30
N ASP A 126 14.37 -17.41 19.73
CA ASP A 126 15.59 -16.66 19.48
C ASP A 126 15.76 -15.45 20.43
N LEU A 127 14.71 -15.09 21.19
CA LEU A 127 14.66 -14.06 22.25
C LEU A 127 14.65 -14.72 23.64
#